data_AF-Q8IN44-F1
#
_entry.id   AF-Q8IN44-F1
#
_cell.length_a   1.000
_cell.length_b   1.000
_cell.length_c   1.000
_cell.angle_alpha   90.00
_cell.angle_beta   90.00
_cell.angle_gamma   90.00
#
_symmetry.space_group_name_H-M   'P 1'
#
loop_
_entity.id
_entity.type
_entity.pdbx_description
1 polymer ?
#
loop_
_entity_poly.entity_id
_entity_poly.type
_entity_poly.pdbx_seq_one_letter_code
_entity_poly.pdbx_strand_id
1 'polypeptide(L)'
;MNSSTALMCFALLLISPLCMGYSDEDREADNLRIAEIIKNAQDDDSKINSTQELLDIYRRLYPSLTPEERESIDKFVNEHTDAIIIDGVPIQGGRKARIVGKIVSPGVKGLATGFFEELGSKLAQLFTG
;
A
#
# COMPACT_ATOMS: atom_id res chain seq x y z
N MET A 1 -14.73 44.49 6.82
CA MET A 1 -14.96 43.02 6.78
C MET A 1 -15.24 42.56 8.19
N ASN A 2 -16.43 42.05 8.46
CA ASN A 2 -16.82 41.65 9.80
C ASN A 2 -16.04 40.38 10.18
N SER A 3 -15.43 40.35 11.36
CA SER A 3 -14.58 39.24 11.81
C SER A 3 -15.27 37.86 11.66
N SER A 4 -16.60 37.83 11.76
CA SER A 4 -17.40 36.60 11.64
C SER A 4 -17.41 36.01 10.22
N THR A 5 -17.40 36.83 9.16
CA THR A 5 -17.36 36.31 7.78
C THR A 5 -15.98 35.77 7.43
N ALA A 6 -14.90 36.42 7.90
CA ALA A 6 -13.55 35.91 7.70
C ALA A 6 -13.36 34.54 8.37
N LEU A 7 -13.86 34.36 9.60
CA LEU A 7 -13.71 33.11 10.36
C LEU A 7 -14.47 31.94 9.72
N MET A 8 -15.68 32.18 9.19
CA MET A 8 -16.42 31.17 8.42
C MET A 8 -15.70 30.78 7.12
N CYS A 9 -15.11 31.74 6.40
CA CYS A 9 -14.34 31.43 5.18
C CYS A 9 -13.11 30.56 5.48
N PHE A 10 -12.37 30.82 6.56
CA PHE A 10 -11.25 29.97 6.96
C PHE A 10 -11.68 28.57 7.37
N ALA A 11 -12.80 28.42 8.09
CA ALA A 11 -13.35 27.11 8.43
C ALA A 11 -13.72 26.30 7.16
N LEU A 12 -14.38 26.93 6.19
CA LEU A 12 -14.73 26.29 4.92
C LEU A 12 -13.48 25.89 4.11
N LEU A 13 -12.47 26.78 4.03
CA LEU A 13 -11.21 26.50 3.35
C LEU A 13 -10.40 25.36 3.99
N LEU A 14 -10.54 25.13 5.30
CA LEU A 14 -9.87 24.03 5.99
C LEU A 14 -10.61 22.69 5.82
N ILE A 15 -11.93 22.71 5.63
CA ILE A 15 -12.72 21.49 5.42
C ILE A 15 -12.58 20.97 3.98
N SER A 16 -12.45 21.84 2.98
CA SER A 16 -12.42 21.42 1.57
C SER A 16 -11.29 20.45 1.20
N PRO A 17 -10.03 20.61 1.66
CA PRO A 17 -8.96 19.65 1.38
C PRO A 17 -9.12 18.34 2.15
N LEU A 18 -9.70 18.38 3.36
CA LEU A 18 -9.88 17.19 4.20
C LEU A 18 -10.91 16.21 3.62
N CYS A 19 -11.85 16.70 2.80
CA CYS A 19 -12.85 15.86 2.15
C CYS A 19 -12.43 15.33 0.77
N MET A 20 -11.31 15.80 0.18
CA MET A 20 -10.69 15.15 -0.98
C MET A 20 -9.87 13.92 -0.53
N GLY A 21 -10.49 13.10 0.33
CA GLY A 21 -9.99 11.79 0.68
C GLY A 21 -9.99 10.88 -0.54
N TYR A 22 -9.37 9.72 -0.38
CA TYR A 22 -9.36 8.64 -1.35
C TYR A 22 -10.78 8.40 -1.91
N SER A 23 -10.98 8.73 -3.18
CA SER A 23 -12.32 8.80 -3.79
C SER A 23 -12.81 7.42 -4.24
N ASP A 24 -14.10 7.29 -4.52
CA ASP A 24 -14.66 6.05 -5.09
C ASP A 24 -14.03 5.74 -6.46
N GLU A 25 -13.70 6.76 -7.25
CA GLU A 25 -13.00 6.61 -8.54
C GLU A 25 -11.57 6.10 -8.33
N ASP A 26 -10.84 6.63 -7.35
CA ASP A 26 -9.50 6.14 -6.99
C ASP A 26 -9.56 4.69 -6.49
N ARG A 27 -10.60 4.37 -5.70
CA ARG A 27 -10.84 3.03 -5.17
C ARG A 27 -11.10 2.03 -6.30
N GLU A 28 -11.93 2.38 -7.27
CA GLU A 28 -12.20 1.53 -8.43
C GLU A 28 -10.94 1.36 -9.31
N ALA A 29 -10.21 2.44 -9.55
CA ALA A 29 -8.97 2.41 -10.33
C ALA A 29 -7.91 1.49 -9.68
N ASP A 30 -7.72 1.58 -8.36
CA ASP A 30 -6.78 0.73 -7.63
C ASP A 30 -7.24 -0.73 -7.56
N ASN A 31 -8.55 -1.01 -7.48
CA ASN A 31 -9.08 -2.37 -7.57
C ASN A 31 -8.70 -3.03 -8.91
N LEU A 32 -8.98 -2.33 -10.02
CA LEU A 32 -8.62 -2.78 -11.36
C LEU A 32 -7.10 -2.96 -11.49
N ARG A 33 -6.33 -2.05 -10.90
CA ARG A 33 -4.88 -2.10 -10.93
C ARG A 33 -4.31 -3.29 -10.17
N ILE A 34 -4.86 -3.62 -9.00
CA ILE A 34 -4.47 -4.84 -8.25
C ILE A 34 -4.73 -6.09 -9.10
N ALA A 35 -5.91 -6.20 -9.71
CA ALA A 35 -6.25 -7.32 -10.56
C ALA A 35 -5.29 -7.44 -11.76
N GLU A 36 -4.93 -6.32 -12.37
CA GLU A 36 -3.96 -6.28 -13.47
C GLU A 36 -2.56 -6.73 -13.02
N ILE A 37 -2.07 -6.23 -11.88
CA ILE A 37 -0.77 -6.60 -11.32
C ILE A 37 -0.70 -8.10 -11.07
N ILE A 38 -1.69 -8.66 -10.38
CA ILE A 38 -1.74 -10.10 -10.05
C ILE A 38 -1.77 -10.94 -11.33
N LYS A 39 -2.53 -10.52 -12.33
CA LYS A 39 -2.65 -11.23 -13.61
C LYS A 39 -1.34 -11.20 -14.42
N ASN A 40 -0.64 -10.07 -14.43
CA ASN A 40 0.54 -9.88 -15.27
C ASN A 40 1.83 -10.43 -14.63
N ALA A 41 1.90 -10.50 -13.30
CA ALA A 41 3.06 -11.01 -12.57
C ALA A 41 3.10 -12.56 -12.53
N GLN A 42 3.37 -13.18 -13.69
CA GLN A 42 3.34 -14.65 -13.81
C GLN A 42 4.60 -15.33 -13.30
N ASP A 43 5.78 -14.78 -13.61
CA ASP A 43 7.06 -15.29 -13.14
C ASP A 43 7.50 -14.62 -11.84
N ASP A 44 8.40 -15.30 -11.13
CA ASP A 44 8.90 -14.84 -9.84
C ASP A 44 9.50 -13.43 -9.87
N ASP A 45 10.27 -13.10 -10.92
CA ASP A 45 10.93 -11.80 -11.00
C ASP A 45 9.89 -10.69 -11.20
N SER A 46 8.86 -10.95 -12.02
CA SER A 46 7.72 -10.06 -12.17
C SER A 46 6.95 -9.86 -10.86
N LYS A 47 6.72 -10.92 -10.07
CA LYS A 47 6.08 -10.82 -8.74
C LYS A 47 6.88 -9.96 -7.78
N ILE A 48 8.18 -10.23 -7.68
CA ILE A 48 9.11 -9.47 -6.83
C ILE A 48 9.08 -7.98 -7.22
N ASN A 49 9.22 -7.69 -8.52
CA ASN A 49 9.24 -6.31 -9.02
C ASN A 49 7.90 -5.59 -8.82
N SER A 50 6.79 -6.31 -8.92
CA SER A 50 5.44 -5.75 -8.77
C SER A 50 5.01 -5.56 -7.32
N THR A 51 5.72 -6.16 -6.36
CA THR A 51 5.41 -6.06 -4.93
C THR A 51 5.43 -4.61 -4.44
N GLN A 52 6.36 -3.80 -4.95
CA GLN A 52 6.42 -2.39 -4.59
C GLN A 52 5.14 -1.64 -4.97
N GLU A 53 4.55 -2.00 -6.11
CA GLU A 53 3.34 -1.37 -6.60
C GLU A 53 2.12 -1.71 -5.73
N LEU A 54 2.01 -2.97 -5.29
CA LEU A 54 0.99 -3.38 -4.31
C LEU A 54 1.13 -2.61 -2.99
N LEU A 55 2.35 -2.43 -2.49
CA LEU A 55 2.61 -1.64 -1.28
C LEU A 55 2.24 -0.15 -1.47
N ASP A 56 2.45 0.39 -2.66
CA ASP A 56 2.08 1.77 -2.96
C ASP A 56 0.56 1.94 -3.08
N ILE A 57 -0.16 0.95 -3.62
CA ILE A 57 -1.63 0.91 -3.59
C ILE A 57 -2.13 0.82 -2.13
N TYR A 58 -1.57 -0.08 -1.32
CA TYR A 58 -1.92 -0.18 0.09
C TYR A 58 -1.78 1.16 0.83
N ARG A 59 -0.68 1.89 0.60
CA ARG A 59 -0.46 3.22 1.20
C ARG A 59 -1.52 4.25 0.80
N ARG A 60 -2.01 4.19 -0.44
CA ARG A 60 -3.11 5.06 -0.91
C ARG A 60 -4.44 4.68 -0.28
N LEU A 61 -4.70 3.38 -0.15
CA LEU A 61 -5.89 2.84 0.51
C LEU A 61 -5.90 3.13 2.02
N TYR A 62 -4.71 3.17 2.65
CA TYR A 62 -4.53 3.24 4.10
C TYR A 62 -5.48 4.20 4.82
N PRO A 63 -5.66 5.46 4.39
CA PRO A 63 -6.55 6.40 5.08
C PRO A 63 -8.04 6.00 5.05
N SER A 64 -8.46 5.19 4.07
CA SER A 64 -9.84 4.73 3.89
C SER A 64 -10.18 3.42 4.59
N LEU A 65 -9.18 2.65 5.01
CA LEU A 65 -9.37 1.34 5.64
C LEU A 65 -9.81 1.48 7.10
N THR A 66 -10.52 0.47 7.59
CA THR A 66 -10.84 0.36 9.03
C THR A 66 -9.57 0.08 9.85
N PRO A 67 -9.56 0.39 11.17
CA PRO A 67 -8.44 0.03 12.03
C PRO A 67 -8.07 -1.45 11.97
N GLU A 68 -9.08 -2.34 11.89
CA GLU A 68 -8.88 -3.80 11.83
C GLU A 68 -8.22 -4.23 10.51
N GLU A 69 -8.65 -3.66 9.38
CA GLU A 69 -8.04 -3.92 8.07
C GLU A 69 -6.58 -3.46 8.04
N ARG A 70 -6.30 -2.26 8.56
CA ARG A 70 -4.93 -1.72 8.66
C ARG A 70 -4.06 -2.60 9.53
N GLU A 71 -4.52 -2.98 10.72
CA GLU A 71 -3.75 -3.82 11.64
C GLU A 71 -3.39 -5.18 10.99
N SER A 72 -4.37 -5.80 10.32
CA SER A 72 -4.17 -7.07 9.63
C SER A 72 -3.07 -6.99 8.56
N ILE A 73 -3.11 -5.95 7.71
CA ILE A 73 -2.14 -5.79 6.62
C ILE A 73 -0.79 -5.29 7.15
N ASP A 74 -0.76 -4.33 8.08
CA ASP A 74 0.47 -3.82 8.67
C ASP A 74 1.24 -4.94 9.37
N LYS A 75 0.56 -5.78 10.15
CA LYS A 75 1.17 -6.94 10.79
C LYS A 75 1.81 -7.87 9.75
N PHE A 76 1.07 -8.22 8.71
CA PHE A 76 1.56 -9.08 7.63
C PHE A 76 2.77 -8.47 6.91
N VAL A 77 2.72 -7.18 6.56
CA VAL A 77 3.81 -6.47 5.89
C VAL A 77 5.06 -6.42 6.78
N ASN A 78 4.91 -6.15 8.07
CA ASN A 78 6.04 -6.09 9.00
C ASN A 78 6.71 -7.45 9.17
N GLU A 79 5.94 -8.52 9.38
CA GLU A 79 6.45 -9.90 9.53
C GLU A 79 7.24 -10.36 8.29
N HIS A 80 6.82 -9.96 7.09
CA HIS A 80 7.48 -10.35 5.85
C HIS A 80 8.64 -9.44 5.46
N THR A 81 8.55 -8.14 5.71
CA THR A 81 9.64 -7.21 5.34
C THR A 81 10.88 -7.48 6.18
N ASP A 82 10.72 -7.84 7.46
CA ASP A 82 11.83 -8.27 8.31
C ASP A 82 12.52 -9.55 7.79
N ALA A 83 11.75 -10.45 7.17
CA ALA A 83 12.28 -11.66 6.54
C ALA A 83 12.91 -11.42 5.16
N ILE A 84 12.39 -10.43 4.41
CA ILE A 84 12.79 -10.10 3.04
C ILE A 84 13.85 -8.99 3.03
N ILE A 85 14.51 -8.66 4.14
CA ILE A 85 15.58 -7.64 4.14
C ILE A 85 16.67 -8.02 3.13
N ILE A 86 16.57 -7.39 1.97
CA ILE A 86 17.46 -7.46 0.83
C ILE A 86 18.35 -6.22 0.94
N ASP A 87 19.66 -6.43 0.99
CA ASP A 87 20.73 -5.46 1.24
C ASP A 87 20.72 -4.71 2.59
N GLY A 88 20.18 -5.33 3.64
CA GLY A 88 20.68 -5.13 5.01
C GLY A 88 20.48 -3.76 5.64
N VAL A 89 19.53 -2.94 5.19
CA VAL A 89 19.20 -1.66 5.85
C VAL A 89 17.93 -1.82 6.69
N PRO A 90 18.02 -1.79 8.04
CA PRO A 90 16.86 -1.91 8.92
C PRO A 90 15.91 -0.72 8.79
N ILE A 91 14.62 -0.99 8.99
CA ILE A 91 13.52 -0.02 8.94
C ILE A 91 13.54 0.85 10.21
N GLN A 92 14.55 1.69 10.36
CA GLN A 92 14.52 2.80 11.34
C GLN A 92 14.18 4.09 10.63
N GLY A 93 12.96 4.59 10.85
CA GLY A 93 12.62 5.99 10.63
C GLY A 93 12.26 6.36 9.19
N GLY A 94 11.07 5.97 8.74
CA GLY A 94 10.32 6.70 7.70
C GLY A 94 10.87 6.66 6.27
N ARG A 95 11.95 5.94 5.98
CA ARG A 95 12.46 5.79 4.61
C ARG A 95 11.93 4.51 3.98
N LYS A 96 11.00 4.73 3.04
CA LYS A 96 10.56 3.85 1.94
C LYS A 96 11.28 2.50 1.96
N ALA A 97 10.64 1.48 2.53
CA ALA A 97 10.97 0.08 2.25
C ALA A 97 10.75 -0.10 0.75
N ARG A 98 11.78 0.19 -0.02
CA ARG A 98 11.84 -0.11 -1.43
C ARG A 98 12.48 -1.47 -1.46
N ILE A 99 11.74 -2.49 -1.92
CA ILE A 99 12.31 -3.80 -2.19
C ILE A 99 13.29 -3.60 -3.35
N VAL A 100 14.52 -3.21 -3.00
CA VAL A 100 15.63 -3.03 -3.92
C VAL A 100 16.64 -4.06 -3.52
N GLY A 101 16.75 -5.09 -4.34
CA GLY A 101 18.02 -5.75 -4.45
C GLY A 101 17.88 -7.12 -5.06
N LYS A 102 19.04 -7.60 -5.48
CA LYS A 102 19.17 -8.90 -6.11
C LYS A 102 18.76 -9.94 -5.09
N ILE A 103 17.60 -10.53 -5.30
CA ILE A 103 17.22 -11.77 -4.64
C ILE A 103 18.10 -12.86 -5.24
N VAL A 104 19.18 -13.20 -4.53
CA VAL A 104 20.24 -14.07 -5.07
C VAL A 104 19.97 -15.55 -4.77
N SER A 105 19.26 -15.87 -3.69
CA SER A 105 19.04 -17.26 -3.26
C SER A 105 17.61 -17.74 -3.55
N PRO A 106 17.42 -19.01 -3.95
CA PRO A 106 16.09 -19.58 -4.19
C PRO A 106 15.15 -19.47 -2.98
N GLY A 107 15.69 -19.58 -1.76
CA GLY A 107 14.91 -19.43 -0.53
C GLY A 107 14.34 -18.02 -0.36
N VAL A 108 15.15 -16.98 -0.57
CA VAL A 108 14.68 -15.58 -0.51
C VAL A 108 13.72 -15.28 -1.66
N LYS A 109 13.93 -15.91 -2.82
CA LYS A 109 13.02 -15.80 -3.97
C LYS A 109 11.64 -16.34 -3.66
N GLY A 110 11.55 -17.54 -3.09
CA GLY A 110 10.29 -18.12 -2.64
C GLY A 110 9.57 -17.29 -1.58
N LEU A 111 10.31 -16.70 -0.63
CA LEU A 111 9.72 -15.80 0.38
C LEU A 111 9.13 -14.53 -0.25
N ALA A 112 9.85 -13.92 -1.18
CA ALA A 112 9.39 -12.68 -1.82
C ALA A 112 8.19 -12.92 -2.76
N THR A 113 8.15 -14.05 -3.46
CA THR A 113 6.99 -14.41 -4.29
C THR A 113 5.78 -14.77 -3.45
N GLY A 114 5.96 -15.49 -2.34
CA GLY A 114 4.88 -15.76 -1.38
C GLY A 114 4.33 -14.47 -0.76
N PHE A 115 5.20 -13.52 -0.43
CA PHE A 115 4.79 -12.20 0.05
C PHE A 115 3.96 -11.44 -0.99
N PHE A 116 4.35 -11.45 -2.27
CA PHE A 116 3.56 -10.87 -3.34
C PHE A 116 2.15 -11.50 -3.43
N GLU A 117 2.07 -12.82 -3.42
CA GLU A 117 0.82 -13.56 -3.57
C GLU A 117 -0.15 -13.26 -2.42
N GLU A 118 0.34 -13.31 -1.19
CA GLU A 118 -0.50 -13.08 -0.02
C GLU A 118 -0.85 -11.59 0.13
N LEU A 119 0.07 -10.66 -0.16
CA LEU A 119 -0.25 -9.23 -0.17
C LEU A 119 -1.32 -8.92 -1.22
N GLY A 120 -1.15 -9.42 -2.44
CA GLY A 120 -2.10 -9.25 -3.53
C GLY A 120 -3.48 -9.80 -3.17
N SER A 121 -3.52 -10.99 -2.56
CA SER A 121 -4.78 -11.60 -2.10
C SER A 121 -5.47 -10.77 -1.02
N LYS A 122 -4.73 -10.32 0.00
CA LYS A 122 -5.28 -9.47 1.08
C LYS A 122 -5.82 -8.16 0.53
N LEU A 123 -5.11 -7.50 -0.38
CA LEU A 123 -5.57 -6.26 -0.99
C LEU A 123 -6.79 -6.48 -1.87
N ALA A 124 -6.84 -7.56 -2.67
CA ALA A 124 -8.01 -7.89 -3.48
C ALA A 124 -9.27 -8.14 -2.63
N GLN A 125 -9.11 -8.79 -1.46
CA GLN A 125 -10.23 -9.07 -0.56
C GLN A 125 -10.91 -7.80 -0.03
N LEU A 126 -10.20 -6.67 0.08
CA LEU A 126 -10.76 -5.38 0.48
C LEU A 126 -11.86 -4.86 -0.47
N PHE A 127 -11.94 -5.40 -1.69
CA PHE A 127 -12.88 -4.98 -2.72
C PHE A 127 -13.99 -6.01 -2.99
N THR A 128 -13.96 -7.16 -2.33
CA THR A 128 -14.97 -8.22 -2.50
C THR A 128 -16.05 -8.25 -1.42
N GLY A 129 -15.94 -7.39 -0.40
CA GLY A 129 -16.96 -7.22 0.65
C GLY A 129 -18.16 -6.43 0.17
#